data_AF-A0AB39R8M9-F1
#
_entry.id   AF-A0AB39R8M9-F1
#
_cell.length_a   1.000
_cell.length_b   1.000
_cell.length_c   1.000
_cell.angle_alpha   90.00
_cell.angle_beta   90.00
_cell.angle_gamma   90.00
#
_symmetry.space_group_name_H-M   'P 1'
#
loop_
_entity.id
_entity.type
_entity.pdbx_description
1 polymer ?
#
loop_
_entity_poly.entity_id
_entity_poly.type
_entity_poly.pdbx_seq_one_letter_code
_entity_poly.pdbx_strand_id
1 'polypeptide(L)'
;MGRAACAARADTAREMILTTAERLFVEHRIPMCANHQSGEPPTPSVLGAVGYHFGTKTDLARAIERTHGERIERKRLQMLAETDGSDVRDWVACLVKPVTEHLTDLGNPSWYARFCAQRMTDPARRGFPDREPHLSPALQRIFEGLRQCGTDLPAEVHAERSDMALQLIVHRCAERERTLAENASSSCPDWYDMATTLIDAIVGLWLAPVSSRLRERTGPGAVKAR
;
A
#
# COMPACT_ATOMS: atom_id res chain seq x y z
N MET A 1 -35.27 5.79 16.30
CA MET A 1 -34.36 4.66 16.64
C MET A 1 -34.15 3.64 15.50
N GLY A 2 -35.11 3.38 14.60
CA GLY A 2 -34.97 2.33 13.56
C GLY A 2 -33.94 2.57 12.43
N ARG A 3 -33.67 3.83 12.04
CA ARG A 3 -32.69 4.15 10.97
C ARG A 3 -31.24 3.89 11.36
N ALA A 4 -30.84 4.24 12.59
CA ALA A 4 -29.49 4.01 13.09
C ALA A 4 -29.16 2.51 13.21
N ALA A 5 -30.12 1.70 13.66
CA ALA A 5 -29.96 0.24 13.74
C ALA A 5 -29.94 -0.45 12.36
N CYS A 6 -30.54 0.16 11.34
CA CYS A 6 -30.47 -0.33 9.95
C CYS A 6 -29.11 0.03 9.32
N ALA A 7 -28.64 1.25 9.54
CA ALA A 7 -27.32 1.71 9.10
C ALA A 7 -26.20 0.87 9.73
N ALA A 8 -26.22 0.65 11.05
CA ALA A 8 -25.22 -0.18 11.73
C ALA A 8 -25.18 -1.63 11.19
N ARG A 9 -26.34 -2.22 10.88
CA ARG A 9 -26.41 -3.57 10.26
C ARG A 9 -25.88 -3.59 8.83
N ALA A 10 -26.16 -2.54 8.06
CA ALA A 10 -25.62 -2.40 6.71
C ALA A 10 -24.09 -2.21 6.73
N ASP A 11 -23.55 -1.49 7.72
CA ASP A 11 -22.12 -1.29 7.91
C ASP A 11 -21.41 -2.58 8.30
N THR A 12 -21.96 -3.36 9.25
CA THR A 12 -21.42 -4.68 9.60
C THR A 12 -21.46 -5.64 8.41
N ALA A 13 -22.54 -5.64 7.63
CA ALA A 13 -22.64 -6.45 6.41
C ALA A 13 -21.58 -6.04 5.38
N ARG A 14 -21.37 -4.72 5.21
CA ARG A 14 -20.37 -4.16 4.30
C ARG A 14 -18.95 -4.57 4.70
N GLU A 15 -18.61 -4.46 5.98
CA GLU A 15 -17.30 -4.88 6.50
C GLU A 15 -17.06 -6.38 6.30
N MET A 16 -18.05 -7.23 6.60
CA MET A 16 -17.94 -8.67 6.35
C MET A 16 -17.71 -8.98 4.86
N ILE A 17 -18.39 -8.26 3.94
CA ILE A 17 -18.19 -8.44 2.50
C ILE A 17 -16.77 -8.03 2.10
N LEU A 18 -16.24 -6.91 2.61
CA LEU A 18 -14.88 -6.47 2.31
C LEU A 18 -13.83 -7.49 2.77
N THR A 19 -13.90 -7.94 4.02
CA THR A 19 -12.95 -8.95 4.55
C THR A 19 -13.04 -10.27 3.80
N THR A 20 -14.26 -10.71 3.44
CA THR A 20 -14.43 -11.93 2.62
C THR A 20 -13.86 -11.75 1.22
N ALA A 21 -14.06 -10.58 0.61
CA ALA A 21 -13.55 -10.27 -0.71
C ALA A 21 -12.01 -10.20 -0.75
N GLU A 22 -11.37 -9.61 0.25
CA GLU A 22 -9.91 -9.59 0.40
C GLU A 22 -9.32 -10.99 0.34
N ARG A 23 -9.88 -11.91 1.14
CA ARG A 23 -9.49 -13.32 1.15
C ARG A 23 -9.65 -13.96 -0.22
N LEU A 24 -10.78 -13.75 -0.89
CA LEU A 24 -11.06 -14.32 -2.20
C LEU A 24 -10.09 -13.81 -3.28
N PHE A 25 -9.77 -12.51 -3.28
CA PHE A 25 -8.79 -11.96 -4.21
C PHE A 25 -7.41 -12.62 -4.03
N VAL A 26 -6.97 -12.79 -2.79
CA VAL A 26 -5.65 -13.35 -2.49
C VAL A 26 -5.56 -14.85 -2.73
N GLU A 27 -6.51 -15.63 -2.19
CA GLU A 27 -6.44 -17.09 -2.21
C GLU A 27 -6.79 -17.67 -3.58
N HIS A 28 -7.78 -17.11 -4.27
CA HIS A 28 -8.29 -17.68 -5.51
C HIS A 28 -7.63 -17.08 -6.76
N ARG A 29 -6.65 -16.18 -6.57
CA ARG A 29 -5.97 -15.42 -7.64
C ARG A 29 -6.97 -14.85 -8.67
N ILE A 30 -8.15 -14.44 -8.22
CA ILE A 30 -9.19 -13.94 -9.12
C ILE A 30 -8.63 -12.67 -9.77
N PRO A 31 -8.49 -12.61 -11.11
CA PRO A 31 -8.00 -11.41 -11.75
C PRO A 31 -8.95 -10.26 -11.41
N MET A 32 -8.39 -9.16 -10.88
CA MET A 32 -9.11 -7.93 -10.50
C MET A 32 -9.96 -7.37 -11.66
N CYS A 33 -9.61 -7.77 -12.89
CA CYS A 33 -10.14 -7.29 -14.16
C CYS A 33 -11.05 -8.31 -14.89
N ALA A 34 -11.30 -9.48 -14.31
CA ALA A 34 -12.14 -10.48 -14.98
C ALA A 34 -13.62 -10.13 -14.81
N ASN A 35 -14.16 -9.33 -15.74
CA ASN A 35 -15.61 -9.23 -15.98
C ASN A 35 -16.17 -10.44 -16.73
N HIS A 36 -15.32 -11.37 -17.20
CA HIS A 36 -15.74 -12.61 -17.84
C HIS A 36 -15.22 -13.83 -17.08
N GLN A 37 -16.19 -14.65 -16.69
CA GLN A 37 -16.06 -15.92 -15.98
C GLN A 37 -15.51 -16.97 -16.94
N SER A 38 -14.27 -17.40 -16.70
CA SER A 38 -13.74 -18.63 -17.26
C SER A 38 -13.10 -19.40 -16.11
N GLY A 39 -13.92 -20.16 -15.39
CA GLY A 39 -13.52 -20.91 -14.20
C GLY A 39 -14.54 -20.80 -13.07
N GLU A 40 -14.84 -21.95 -12.47
CA GLU A 40 -15.80 -22.26 -11.40
C GLU A 40 -16.44 -21.07 -10.64
N PRO A 41 -17.78 -20.99 -10.54
CA PRO A 41 -18.44 -19.85 -9.92
C PRO A 41 -18.06 -19.75 -8.44
N PRO A 42 -17.61 -18.57 -7.96
CA PRO A 42 -17.57 -18.29 -6.53
C PRO A 42 -18.96 -18.49 -5.94
N THR A 43 -19.03 -18.87 -4.67
CA THR A 43 -20.30 -19.14 -3.97
C THR A 43 -21.33 -18.02 -4.23
N PRO A 44 -22.59 -18.36 -4.60
CA PRO A 44 -23.58 -17.42 -5.13
C PRO A 44 -23.89 -16.19 -4.26
N SER A 45 -23.59 -16.23 -2.95
CA SER A 45 -23.89 -15.13 -2.03
C SER A 45 -22.93 -13.93 -2.15
N VAL A 46 -21.66 -14.16 -2.54
CA VAL A 46 -20.66 -13.08 -2.58
C VAL A 46 -20.79 -12.26 -3.88
N LEU A 47 -20.98 -12.90 -5.04
CA LEU A 47 -21.15 -12.17 -6.30
C LEU A 47 -22.44 -11.33 -6.33
N GLY A 48 -23.53 -11.85 -5.77
CA GLY A 48 -24.81 -11.12 -5.67
C GLY A 48 -24.72 -9.88 -4.78
N ALA A 49 -24.01 -9.98 -3.65
CA ALA A 49 -23.78 -8.85 -2.75
C ALA A 49 -22.81 -7.80 -3.31
N VAL A 50 -21.80 -8.23 -4.09
CA VAL A 50 -20.84 -7.34 -4.77
C VAL A 50 -21.54 -6.47 -5.81
N GLY A 51 -22.45 -7.04 -6.61
CA GLY A 51 -23.24 -6.28 -7.58
C GLY A 51 -24.14 -5.22 -6.92
N TYR A 52 -24.71 -5.54 -5.75
CA TYR A 52 -25.61 -4.63 -5.02
C TYR A 52 -24.87 -3.52 -4.24
N HIS A 53 -23.72 -3.83 -3.62
CA HIS A 53 -23.01 -2.87 -2.75
C HIS A 53 -21.83 -2.15 -3.41
N PHE A 54 -21.21 -2.74 -4.42
CA PHE A 54 -19.93 -2.25 -4.96
C PHE A 54 -19.93 -2.10 -6.48
N GLY A 55 -20.84 -2.73 -7.21
CA GLY A 55 -20.87 -2.68 -8.67
C GLY A 55 -19.87 -3.68 -9.27
N THR A 56 -18.65 -3.24 -9.58
CA THR A 56 -17.64 -4.09 -10.24
C THR A 56 -16.59 -4.65 -9.28
N LYS A 57 -15.83 -5.68 -9.71
CA LYS A 57 -14.66 -6.18 -8.96
C LYS A 57 -13.61 -5.10 -8.73
N THR A 58 -13.44 -4.19 -9.70
CA THR A 58 -12.53 -3.05 -9.58
C THR A 58 -13.02 -2.06 -8.52
N ASP A 59 -14.32 -1.79 -8.45
CA ASP A 59 -14.90 -0.91 -7.43
C ASP A 59 -14.83 -1.52 -6.03
N LEU A 60 -15.03 -2.83 -5.92
CA LEU A 60 -14.81 -3.59 -4.68
C LEU A 60 -13.35 -3.50 -4.23
N ALA A 61 -12.40 -3.69 -5.15
CA ALA A 61 -10.98 -3.56 -4.87
C ALA A 61 -10.61 -2.14 -4.40
N ARG A 62 -11.14 -1.09 -5.06
CA ARG A 62 -10.97 0.30 -4.60
C ARG A 62 -11.60 0.55 -3.24
N ALA A 63 -12.72 -0.10 -2.92
CA ALA A 63 -13.38 0.03 -1.63
C ALA A 63 -12.54 -0.59 -0.50
N ILE A 64 -11.91 -1.75 -0.74
CA ILE A 64 -10.94 -2.36 0.18
C ILE A 64 -9.76 -1.38 0.40
N GLU A 65 -9.13 -0.91 -0.68
CA GLU A 65 -7.99 0.03 -0.61
C GLU A 65 -8.34 1.29 0.17
N ARG A 66 -9.52 1.88 -0.08
CA ARG A 66 -9.97 3.09 0.63
C ARG A 66 -10.16 2.82 2.12
N THR A 67 -10.82 1.71 2.47
CA THR A 67 -11.16 1.38 3.86
C THR A 67 -9.91 1.21 4.71
N HIS A 68 -8.90 0.51 4.21
CA HIS A 68 -7.62 0.38 4.90
C HIS A 68 -6.77 1.65 4.80
N GLY A 69 -6.77 2.31 3.64
CA GLY A 69 -6.06 3.56 3.40
C GLY A 69 -6.45 4.66 4.39
N GLU A 70 -7.74 4.79 4.72
CA GLU A 70 -8.23 5.74 5.74
C GLU A 70 -7.71 5.42 7.15
N ARG A 71 -7.57 4.14 7.51
CA ARG A 71 -7.02 3.71 8.81
C ARG A 71 -5.52 4.01 8.89
N ILE A 72 -4.79 3.71 7.83
CA ILE A 72 -3.34 3.98 7.71
C ILE A 72 -3.09 5.49 7.69
N GLU A 73 -3.92 6.26 6.99
CA GLU A 73 -3.79 7.71 6.90
C GLU A 73 -3.95 8.40 8.26
N ARG A 74 -4.90 7.94 9.09
CA ARG A 74 -5.05 8.46 10.45
C ARG A 74 -3.77 8.25 11.29
N LYS A 75 -3.15 7.08 11.18
CA LYS A 75 -1.87 6.78 11.86
C LYS A 75 -0.75 7.68 11.32
N ARG A 76 -0.67 7.89 10.01
CA ARG A 76 0.29 8.85 9.40
C ARG A 76 0.13 10.26 9.96
N LEU A 77 -1.11 10.76 10.02
CA LEU A 77 -1.37 12.10 10.53
C LEU A 77 -0.98 12.26 12.00
N GLN A 78 -1.22 11.24 12.83
CA GLN A 78 -0.78 11.22 14.23
C GLN A 78 0.75 11.32 14.32
N MET A 79 1.46 10.46 13.59
CA MET A 79 2.93 10.47 13.59
C MET A 79 3.52 11.76 13.04
N LEU A 80 2.92 12.33 11.99
CA LEU A 80 3.33 13.62 11.44
C LEU A 80 3.13 14.80 12.38
N ALA A 81 2.21 14.69 13.35
CA ALA A 81 2.01 15.72 14.37
C ALA A 81 3.08 15.64 15.48
N GLU A 82 3.70 14.47 15.66
CA GLU A 82 4.70 14.20 16.70
C GLU A 82 6.14 14.31 16.19
N THR A 83 6.34 14.31 14.86
CA THR A 83 7.67 14.38 14.27
C THR A 83 8.19 15.82 14.17
N ASP A 84 9.46 16.00 14.52
CA ASP A 84 10.19 17.24 14.24
C ASP A 84 10.56 17.37 12.74
N GLY A 85 10.44 16.27 11.97
CA GLY A 85 10.59 16.26 10.51
C GLY A 85 11.99 16.65 10.02
N SER A 86 13.01 16.58 10.88
CA SER A 86 14.35 17.07 10.58
C SER A 86 15.27 16.06 9.91
N ASP A 87 15.02 14.76 10.09
CA ASP A 87 15.85 13.68 9.53
C ASP A 87 15.04 12.77 8.58
N VAL A 88 15.73 12.24 7.57
CA VAL A 88 15.22 11.22 6.65
C VAL A 88 14.61 10.05 7.41
N ARG A 89 15.22 9.62 8.52
CA ARG A 89 14.69 8.49 9.32
C ARG A 89 13.30 8.76 9.86
N ASP A 90 12.98 9.98 10.28
CA ASP A 90 11.67 10.31 10.85
C ASP A 90 10.58 10.26 9.77
N TRP A 91 10.87 10.80 8.59
CA TRP A 91 9.96 10.73 7.46
C TRP A 91 9.75 9.29 6.96
N VAL A 92 10.83 8.49 6.90
CA VAL A 92 10.73 7.07 6.56
C VAL A 92 9.92 6.32 7.62
N ALA A 93 10.07 6.64 8.91
CA ALA A 93 9.26 6.05 9.96
C ALA A 93 7.76 6.35 9.76
N CYS A 94 7.40 7.57 9.35
CA CYS A 94 6.03 7.95 9.00
C CYS A 94 5.51 7.22 7.75
N LEU A 95 6.39 6.71 6.88
CA LEU A 95 6.02 5.90 5.72
C LEU A 95 5.73 4.44 6.11
N VAL A 96 6.56 3.87 6.99
CA VAL A 96 6.58 2.43 7.31
C VAL A 96 5.64 2.08 8.47
N LYS A 97 5.79 2.75 9.62
CA LYS A 97 5.11 2.35 10.87
C LYS A 97 3.59 2.31 10.76
N PRO A 98 2.90 3.28 10.11
CA PRO A 98 1.45 3.25 9.95
C PRO A 98 0.93 1.99 9.25
N VAL A 99 1.69 1.47 8.28
CA VAL A 99 1.33 0.25 7.55
C VAL A 99 1.48 -0.96 8.45
N THR A 100 2.62 -1.09 9.13
CA THR A 100 2.91 -2.25 9.99
C THR A 100 2.04 -2.27 11.25
N GLU A 101 1.74 -1.11 11.83
CA GLU A 101 0.80 -0.99 12.97
C GLU A 101 -0.61 -1.39 12.55
N HIS A 102 -1.08 -0.94 11.38
CA HIS A 102 -2.37 -1.35 10.87
C HIS A 102 -2.42 -2.88 10.61
N LEU A 103 -1.33 -3.48 10.12
CA LEU A 103 -1.25 -4.93 9.97
C LEU A 103 -1.20 -5.69 11.31
N THR A 104 -0.60 -5.10 12.35
CA THR A 104 -0.71 -5.60 13.73
C THR A 104 -2.16 -5.56 14.20
N ASP A 105 -2.87 -4.45 14.00
CA ASP A 105 -4.26 -4.27 14.41
C ASP A 105 -5.22 -5.25 13.72
N LEU A 106 -4.93 -5.64 12.46
CA LEU A 106 -5.70 -6.65 11.74
C LEU A 106 -5.52 -8.07 12.28
N GLY A 107 -4.40 -8.36 12.95
CA GLY A 107 -4.09 -9.69 13.47
C GLY A 107 -3.75 -10.73 12.39
N ASN A 108 -3.77 -12.00 12.80
CA ASN A 108 -3.44 -13.16 11.97
C ASN A 108 -4.59 -14.21 12.06
N PRO A 109 -5.11 -14.73 10.93
CA PRO A 109 -4.75 -14.41 9.55
C PRO A 109 -5.33 -13.08 9.05
N SER A 110 -4.58 -12.45 8.16
CA SER A 110 -5.01 -11.33 7.33
C SER A 110 -4.59 -11.57 5.86
N TRP A 111 -5.20 -10.81 4.96
CA TRP A 111 -4.96 -10.91 3.50
C TRP A 111 -4.63 -9.55 2.86
N TYR A 112 -4.63 -8.47 3.63
CA TYR A 112 -4.54 -7.12 3.10
C TYR A 112 -3.18 -6.80 2.47
N ALA A 113 -2.07 -7.24 3.07
CA ALA A 113 -0.74 -6.98 2.53
C ALA A 113 -0.53 -7.71 1.21
N ARG A 114 -0.92 -8.99 1.13
CA ARG A 114 -0.89 -9.76 -0.12
C ARG A 114 -1.82 -9.20 -1.19
N PHE A 115 -2.99 -8.70 -0.81
CA PHE A 115 -3.89 -7.99 -1.70
C PHE A 115 -3.23 -6.74 -2.30
N CYS A 116 -2.59 -5.91 -1.47
CA CYS A 116 -1.86 -4.72 -1.94
C CYS A 116 -0.73 -5.08 -2.92
N ALA A 117 0.03 -6.14 -2.63
CA ALA A 117 1.11 -6.60 -3.51
C ALA A 117 0.61 -7.06 -4.89
N GLN A 118 -0.54 -7.74 -4.95
CA GLN A 118 -1.19 -8.10 -6.21
C GLN A 118 -1.67 -6.86 -6.97
N ARG A 119 -2.30 -5.91 -6.28
CA ARG A 119 -2.79 -4.66 -6.90
C ARG A 119 -1.68 -3.77 -7.43
N MET A 120 -0.53 -3.73 -6.75
CA MET A 120 0.61 -2.92 -7.19
C MET A 120 1.20 -3.39 -8.52
N THR A 121 1.04 -4.68 -8.86
CA THR A 121 1.59 -5.28 -10.08
C THR A 121 0.54 -5.53 -11.18
N ASP A 122 -0.74 -5.26 -10.90
CA ASP A 122 -1.87 -5.48 -11.81
C ASP A 122 -1.75 -4.64 -13.11
N PRO A 123 -1.68 -5.26 -14.30
CA PRO A 123 -1.64 -4.57 -15.58
C PRO A 123 -2.86 -3.68 -15.84
N ALA A 124 -4.05 -4.00 -15.32
CA ALA A 124 -5.21 -3.14 -15.48
C ALA A 124 -5.06 -1.81 -14.76
N ARG A 125 -4.17 -1.71 -13.76
CA ARG A 125 -3.78 -0.42 -13.19
C ARG A 125 -3.02 0.46 -14.21
N ARG A 126 -2.33 -0.14 -15.20
CA ARG A 126 -1.57 0.59 -16.23
C ARG A 126 -2.43 1.23 -17.32
N GLY A 127 -3.66 0.77 -17.50
CA GLY A 127 -4.57 1.22 -18.56
C GLY A 127 -5.53 2.36 -18.17
N PHE A 128 -5.53 2.79 -16.91
CA PHE A 128 -6.35 3.92 -16.46
C PHE A 128 -5.54 5.22 -16.44
N PRO A 129 -6.08 6.34 -16.96
CA PRO A 129 -5.41 7.65 -16.97
C PRO A 129 -5.17 8.23 -15.56
N ASP A 130 -5.82 7.67 -14.54
CA ASP A 130 -5.66 8.00 -13.11
C ASP A 130 -4.42 7.29 -12.52
N ARG A 131 -3.29 7.43 -13.21
CA ARG A 131 -2.00 6.81 -12.86
C ARG A 131 -1.46 7.35 -11.53
N GLU A 132 -1.93 8.52 -11.11
CA GLU A 132 -1.73 9.03 -9.76
C GLU A 132 -2.76 8.37 -8.84
N PRO A 133 -2.35 7.57 -7.83
CA PRO A 133 -3.17 7.60 -6.64
C PRO A 133 -3.21 9.07 -6.24
N HIS A 134 -4.39 9.61 -5.93
CA HIS A 134 -4.44 10.72 -5.01
C HIS A 134 -3.73 10.25 -3.74
N LEU A 135 -2.40 10.38 -3.71
CA LEU A 135 -1.59 10.13 -2.53
C LEU A 135 -2.29 10.93 -1.47
N SER A 136 -2.61 10.26 -0.38
CA SER A 136 -3.28 10.93 0.71
C SER A 136 -2.44 12.13 1.15
N PRO A 137 -3.04 13.24 1.60
CA PRO A 137 -2.30 14.46 1.90
C PRO A 137 -1.11 14.24 2.86
N ALA A 138 -1.22 13.32 3.82
CA ALA A 138 -0.10 12.96 4.68
C ALA A 138 1.05 12.30 3.90
N LEU A 139 0.73 11.40 2.96
CA LEU A 139 1.73 10.71 2.16
C LEU A 139 2.46 11.68 1.21
N GLN A 140 1.75 12.65 0.62
CA GLN A 140 2.38 13.73 -0.14
C GLN A 140 3.34 14.55 0.71
N ARG A 141 2.91 14.93 1.92
CA ARG A 141 3.74 15.67 2.87
C ARG A 141 4.99 14.89 3.28
N ILE A 142 4.87 13.57 3.48
CA ILE A 142 6.02 12.70 3.81
C ILE A 142 7.05 12.72 2.67
N PHE A 143 6.61 12.52 1.42
CA PHE A 143 7.53 12.54 0.28
C PHE A 143 8.17 13.91 0.05
N GLU A 144 7.43 14.99 0.30
CA GLU A 144 7.97 16.34 0.26
C GLU A 144 9.03 16.56 1.35
N GLY A 145 8.78 16.12 2.58
CA GLY A 145 9.78 16.15 3.64
C GLY A 145 11.04 15.34 3.31
N LEU A 146 10.87 14.13 2.77
CA LEU A 146 11.97 13.29 2.29
C LEU A 146 12.78 13.94 1.16
N ARG A 147 12.14 14.74 0.32
CA ARG A 147 12.80 15.52 -0.74
C ARG A 147 13.63 16.66 -0.14
N GLN A 148 13.14 17.30 0.91
CA GLN A 148 13.81 18.41 1.60
C GLN A 148 14.98 17.97 2.49
N CYS A 149 14.92 16.78 3.08
CA CYS A 149 16.01 16.20 3.86
C CYS A 149 17.16 15.63 3.01
N GLY A 150 16.96 15.49 1.70
CA GLY A 150 17.94 14.92 0.79
C GLY A 150 19.13 15.85 0.50
N THR A 151 20.25 15.25 0.09
CA THR A 151 21.24 15.95 -0.74
C THR A 151 20.57 16.48 -2.02
N ASP A 152 21.15 17.45 -2.72
CA ASP A 152 20.65 18.01 -3.99
C ASP A 152 20.55 16.91 -5.08
N LEU A 153 19.53 16.04 -4.96
CA LEU A 153 19.27 14.92 -5.82
C LEU A 153 18.30 15.37 -6.92
N PRO A 154 18.53 14.98 -8.18
CA PRO A 154 17.57 15.24 -9.24
C PRO A 154 16.18 14.67 -8.91
N ALA A 155 15.12 15.39 -9.29
CA ALA A 155 13.74 14.99 -9.01
C ALA A 155 13.40 13.56 -9.52
N GLU A 156 13.97 13.16 -10.65
CA GLU A 156 13.82 11.81 -11.20
C GLU A 156 14.35 10.73 -10.25
N VAL A 157 15.49 10.98 -9.60
CA VAL A 157 16.07 10.04 -8.63
C VAL A 157 15.19 9.93 -7.39
N HIS A 158 14.63 11.05 -6.93
CA HIS A 158 13.66 11.04 -5.83
C HIS A 158 12.41 10.23 -6.17
N ALA A 159 11.86 10.39 -7.37
CA ALA A 159 10.70 9.63 -7.83
C ALA A 159 11.01 8.13 -7.86
N GLU A 160 12.14 7.73 -8.46
CA GLU A 160 12.56 6.32 -8.51
C GLU A 160 12.76 5.73 -7.11
N ARG A 161 13.40 6.46 -6.19
CA ARG A 161 13.56 6.00 -4.80
C ARG A 161 12.23 5.88 -4.06
N SER A 162 11.30 6.79 -4.32
CA SER A 162 9.94 6.75 -3.76
C SER A 162 9.20 5.49 -4.21
N ASP A 163 9.25 5.18 -5.51
CA ASP A 163 8.64 3.98 -6.08
C ASP A 163 9.27 2.71 -5.51
N MET A 164 10.60 2.65 -5.43
CA MET A 164 11.33 1.52 -4.84
C MET A 164 10.98 1.32 -3.36
N ALA A 165 10.89 2.40 -2.57
CA ALA A 165 10.54 2.32 -1.16
C ALA A 165 9.11 1.78 -0.96
N LEU A 166 8.15 2.28 -1.73
CA LEU A 166 6.76 1.79 -1.70
C LEU A 166 6.69 0.30 -2.09
N GLN A 167 7.42 -0.10 -3.13
CA GLN A 167 7.51 -1.51 -3.53
C GLN A 167 8.06 -2.38 -2.40
N LEU A 168 9.14 -1.95 -1.76
CA LEU A 168 9.77 -2.68 -0.68
C LEU A 168 8.82 -2.84 0.51
N ILE A 169 8.13 -1.77 0.93
CA ILE A 169 7.17 -1.82 2.04
C ILE A 169 6.06 -2.84 1.74
N VAL A 170 5.41 -2.71 0.58
CA VAL A 170 4.25 -3.54 0.22
C VAL A 170 4.65 -5.01 0.10
N HIS A 171 5.74 -5.32 -0.62
CA HIS A 171 6.12 -6.72 -0.84
C HIS A 171 6.66 -7.39 0.43
N ARG A 172 7.42 -6.67 1.26
CA ARG A 172 7.93 -7.23 2.52
C ARG A 172 6.80 -7.49 3.52
N CYS A 173 5.81 -6.61 3.60
CA CYS A 173 4.62 -6.87 4.40
C CYS A 173 3.84 -8.10 3.89
N ALA A 174 3.70 -8.25 2.57
CA ALA A 174 3.00 -9.37 1.97
C ALA A 174 3.70 -10.72 2.22
N GLU A 175 5.03 -10.73 2.19
CA GLU A 175 5.84 -11.92 2.53
C GLU A 175 5.65 -12.31 3.99
N ARG A 176 5.74 -11.35 4.92
CA ARG A 176 5.51 -11.60 6.34
C ARG A 176 4.10 -12.11 6.61
N GLU A 177 3.08 -11.47 6.04
CA GLU A 177 1.68 -11.91 6.16
C GLU A 177 1.51 -13.36 5.69
N ARG A 178 2.19 -13.75 4.60
CA ARG A 178 2.20 -15.15 4.13
C ARG A 178 2.84 -16.09 5.15
N THR A 179 4.03 -15.76 5.65
CA THR A 179 4.74 -16.58 6.64
C THR A 179 3.93 -16.78 7.92
N LEU A 180 3.25 -15.72 8.38
CA LEU A 180 2.35 -15.76 9.53
C LEU A 180 1.13 -16.66 9.30
N ALA A 181 0.54 -16.62 8.09
CA ALA A 181 -0.58 -17.48 7.74
C ALA A 181 -0.19 -18.97 7.63
N GLU A 182 1.06 -19.25 7.25
CA GLU A 182 1.60 -20.61 7.12
C GLU A 182 2.14 -21.17 8.45
N ASN A 183 2.08 -20.40 9.54
CA ASN A 183 2.73 -20.71 10.83
C ASN A 183 4.21 -21.08 10.69
N ALA A 184 4.89 -20.52 9.68
CA ALA A 184 6.27 -20.79 9.41
C ALA A 184 7.19 -19.92 10.28
N SER A 185 8.35 -20.46 10.65
CA SER A 185 9.38 -19.72 11.37
C SER A 185 9.84 -18.53 10.54
N SER A 186 9.88 -17.35 11.15
CA SER A 186 10.36 -16.12 10.53
C SER A 186 11.55 -15.57 11.31
N SER A 187 12.50 -14.95 10.61
CA SER A 187 13.66 -14.30 11.24
C SER A 187 13.30 -13.05 12.06
N CYS A 188 12.07 -12.56 11.92
CA CYS A 188 11.56 -11.36 12.59
C CYS A 188 10.37 -11.74 13.49
N PRO A 189 10.43 -11.55 14.81
CA PRO A 189 9.39 -12.08 15.70
C PRO A 189 8.04 -11.37 15.51
N ASP A 190 8.02 -10.05 15.36
CA ASP A 190 6.78 -9.26 15.23
C ASP A 190 6.82 -8.22 14.07
N TRP A 191 5.72 -7.47 13.91
CA TRP A 191 5.61 -6.39 12.92
C TRP A 191 6.47 -5.16 13.28
N TYR A 192 6.79 -4.96 14.54
CA TYR A 192 7.57 -3.81 15.03
C TYR A 192 9.06 -3.96 14.63
N ASP A 193 9.63 -5.13 14.84
CA ASP A 193 11.00 -5.43 14.42
C ASP A 193 11.15 -5.37 12.90
N MET A 194 10.09 -5.78 12.18
CA MET A 194 10.07 -5.69 10.72
C MET A 194 10.02 -4.23 10.27
N ALA A 195 9.20 -3.40 10.93
CA ALA A 195 9.14 -1.98 10.67
C ALA A 195 10.51 -1.32 10.87
N THR A 196 11.20 -1.65 11.96
CA THR A 196 12.56 -1.16 12.26
C THR A 196 13.55 -1.53 11.15
N THR A 197 13.57 -2.81 10.75
CA THR A 197 14.44 -3.29 9.67
C THR A 197 14.13 -2.61 8.33
N LEU A 198 12.85 -2.41 8.01
CA LEU A 198 12.42 -1.71 6.81
C LEU A 198 12.82 -0.23 6.82
N ILE A 199 12.70 0.44 7.97
CA ILE A 199 13.14 1.83 8.12
C ILE A 199 14.64 1.93 7.83
N ASP A 200 15.46 1.06 8.41
CA ASP A 200 16.91 1.07 8.18
C ASP A 200 17.26 0.86 6.70
N ALA A 201 16.62 -0.11 6.05
CA ALA A 201 16.83 -0.39 4.63
C ALA A 201 16.42 0.79 3.73
N ILE A 202 15.27 1.41 4.00
CA ILE A 202 14.75 2.52 3.19
C ILE A 202 15.55 3.79 3.45
N VAL A 203 15.99 4.06 4.68
CA VAL A 203 16.93 5.15 4.97
C VAL A 203 18.22 4.96 4.19
N GLY A 204 18.77 3.74 4.16
CA GLY A 204 19.95 3.41 3.35
C GLY A 204 19.73 3.64 1.86
N LEU A 205 18.58 3.21 1.32
CA LEU A 205 18.16 3.49 -0.06
C LEU A 205 18.09 5.01 -0.34
N TRP A 206 17.57 5.79 0.61
CA TRP A 206 17.37 7.22 0.46
C TRP A 206 18.66 8.03 0.53
N LEU A 207 19.59 7.61 1.40
CA LEU A 207 20.89 8.25 1.61
C LEU A 207 21.98 7.74 0.66
N ALA A 208 21.70 6.69 -0.11
CA ALA A 208 22.67 6.13 -1.04
C ALA A 208 23.21 7.20 -2.01
N PRO A 209 24.50 7.22 -2.33
CA PRO A 209 25.05 8.16 -3.30
C PRO A 209 24.52 7.87 -4.71
N VAL A 210 24.30 8.92 -5.51
CA VAL A 210 23.95 8.76 -6.92
C VAL A 210 25.20 8.56 -7.75
N SER A 211 25.24 7.45 -8.49
CA SER A 211 26.28 7.13 -9.48
C SER A 211 26.41 8.25 -10.52
N SER A 212 27.65 8.62 -10.86
CA SER A 212 27.98 9.74 -11.76
C SER A 212 27.20 9.76 -13.08
N ARG A 213 27.01 8.60 -13.71
CA ARG A 213 26.27 8.45 -14.98
C ARG A 213 24.82 8.94 -14.94
N LEU A 214 24.14 8.86 -13.78
CA LEU A 214 22.77 9.36 -13.64
C LEU A 214 22.73 10.89 -13.43
N ARG A 215 23.80 11.48 -12.88
CA ARG A 215 23.93 12.94 -12.73
C ARG A 215 24.12 13.61 -14.10
N GLU A 216 24.85 12.97 -15.01
CA GLU A 216 25.08 13.48 -16.37
C GLU A 216 23.82 13.47 -17.24
N ARG A 217 22.94 12.48 -17.05
CA ARG A 217 21.66 12.37 -17.78
C ARG A 217 20.60 13.38 -17.34
N THR A 218 20.71 13.92 -16.14
CA THR A 218 19.71 14.81 -15.52
C THR A 218 20.16 16.27 -15.43
N GLY A 219 21.41 16.57 -15.79
CA GLY A 219 21.92 17.93 -15.91
C GLY A 219 21.38 18.66 -17.17
N PRO A 220 21.41 20.01 -17.19
CA PRO A 220 20.85 20.83 -18.29
C PRO A 220 21.52 20.62 -19.68
N GLY A 221 22.47 19.70 -19.81
CA GLY A 221 23.09 19.29 -21.08
C GLY A 221 22.47 18.07 -21.75
N ALA A 222 21.43 17.44 -21.19
CA ALA A 222 20.87 16.18 -21.69
C ALA A 222 19.98 16.29 -22.95
N VAL A 223 20.12 17.36 -23.74
CA VAL A 223 19.55 17.44 -25.10
C VAL A 223 20.70 17.50 -26.11
N LYS A 224 21.22 16.32 -26.46
CA LYS A 224 21.59 15.90 -27.84
C LYS A 224 22.47 14.64 -27.77
N ALA A 225 21.87 13.50 -28.05
CA ALA A 225 22.51 12.48 -28.88
C ALA A 225 21.40 11.71 -29.61
N ARG A 226 21.58 11.62 -30.92
CA ARG A 226 20.69 11.07 -31.95
C ARG A 226 20.38 9.60 -31.76
#